data_AF-A0A438EQH0-F1
#
_entry.id   AF-A0A438EQH0-F1
#
_cell.length_a   1.000
_cell.length_b   1.000
_cell.length_c   1.000
_cell.angle_alpha   90.00
_cell.angle_beta   90.00
_cell.angle_gamma   90.00
#
_symmetry.space_group_name_H-M   'P 1'
#
loop_
_entity.id
_entity.type
_entity.pdbx_description
1 polymer ?
#
loop_
_entity_poly.entity_id
_entity_poly.type
_entity_poly.pdbx_seq_one_letter_code
_entity_poly.pdbx_strand_id
1 'polypeptide(L)'
;MGDANGNVQSYEVITADKAIDESNVGNRMLRSMGWQEGSGLGKDGSGMVEPVQAQAMDSRAGLGSHQKKLDPGLEVQPGDSYRTLIQKKALARFQEMS
;
A
#
# COMPACT_ATOMS: atom_id res chain seq x y z
N MET A 1 17.16 36.07 18.40
CA MET A 1 16.46 36.66 17.25
C MET A 1 16.31 35.57 16.20
N GLY A 2 15.08 35.10 15.99
CA GLY A 2 14.71 34.25 14.83
C GLY A 2 14.50 32.78 15.14
N ASP A 3 13.32 32.46 15.67
CA ASP A 3 12.78 31.11 15.83
C ASP A 3 12.52 30.44 14.46
N ALA A 4 13.11 29.27 14.23
CA ALA A 4 12.72 28.37 13.13
C ALA A 4 12.10 27.11 13.71
N ASN A 5 10.93 27.27 14.31
CA ASN A 5 10.07 26.17 14.73
C ASN A 5 9.42 25.58 13.47
N GLY A 6 10.19 24.78 12.75
CA GLY A 6 9.74 23.99 11.61
C GLY A 6 8.85 22.87 12.12
N ASN A 7 7.57 23.19 12.33
CA ASN A 7 6.52 22.22 12.56
C ASN A 7 6.36 21.37 11.29
N VAL A 8 7.17 20.31 11.18
CA VAL A 8 7.03 19.26 10.18
C VAL A 8 5.68 18.60 10.44
N GLN A 9 4.66 19.02 9.70
CA GLN A 9 3.38 18.35 9.70
C GLN A 9 3.60 16.97 9.07
N SER A 10 3.82 15.97 9.92
CA SER A 10 3.85 14.57 9.54
C SER A 10 2.46 14.18 9.04
N TYR A 11 2.28 14.11 7.73
CA TYR A 11 1.06 13.58 7.14
C TYR A 11 1.13 12.06 7.24
N GLU A 12 0.50 11.51 8.28
CA GLU A 12 0.31 10.07 8.32
C GLU A 12 -0.65 9.67 7.20
N VAL A 13 -0.20 8.74 6.36
CA VAL A 13 -1.07 8.12 5.37
C VAL A 13 -2.05 7.25 6.14
N ILE A 14 -3.33 7.62 6.13
CA ILE A 14 -4.41 6.77 6.63
C ILE A 14 -4.59 5.66 5.61
N THR A 15 -3.98 4.51 5.88
CA THR A 15 -4.15 3.29 5.12
C THR A 15 -5.39 2.55 5.61
N ALA A 16 -5.88 1.62 4.80
CA ALA A 16 -7.11 0.90 5.09
C ALA A 16 -7.09 0.06 6.37
N ASP A 17 -5.91 -0.38 6.75
CA ASP A 17 -5.61 -1.13 7.95
C ASP A 17 -5.56 -0.26 9.21
N LYS A 18 -5.58 1.08 9.06
CA LYS A 18 -5.56 2.02 10.19
C LYS A 18 -6.90 2.76 10.30
N ALA A 19 -7.64 2.49 11.38
CA ALA A 19 -8.86 3.21 11.72
C ALA A 19 -8.57 4.72 11.90
N ILE A 20 -9.56 5.56 11.54
CA ILE A 20 -9.43 7.01 11.68
C ILE A 20 -9.48 7.36 13.18
N ASP A 21 -8.35 7.81 13.71
CA ASP A 21 -8.26 8.23 15.12
C ASP A 21 -9.21 9.40 15.45
N GLU A 22 -9.70 9.48 16.69
CA GLU A 22 -10.61 10.53 17.16
C GLU A 22 -9.92 11.91 17.22
N SER A 23 -8.59 11.92 17.32
CA SER A 23 -7.79 13.14 17.25
C SER A 23 -7.80 13.77 15.85
N ASN A 24 -8.17 12.99 14.82
CA ASN A 24 -8.24 13.45 13.44
C ASN A 24 -9.36 14.49 13.25
N VAL A 25 -9.02 15.63 12.64
CA VAL A 25 -9.98 16.71 12.38
C VAL A 25 -11.15 16.23 11.52
N GLY A 26 -10.90 15.38 10.52
CA GLY A 26 -11.92 14.80 9.66
C GLY A 26 -12.87 13.86 10.40
N ASN A 27 -12.38 13.05 11.35
CA ASN A 27 -13.23 12.22 12.21
C ASN A 27 -14.23 13.09 12.99
N ARG A 28 -13.73 14.13 13.66
CA ARG A 28 -14.58 15.06 14.42
C ARG A 28 -15.63 15.73 13.53
N MET A 29 -15.26 16.13 12.31
CA MET A 29 -16.20 16.70 11.35
C MET A 29 -17.27 15.71 10.93
N LEU A 30 -16.91 14.47 10.61
CA LEU A 30 -17.88 13.42 10.23
C LEU A 30 -18.87 13.15 11.37
N ARG A 31 -18.38 12.96 12.60
CA ARG A 31 -19.23 12.77 13.79
C ARG A 31 -20.17 13.96 14.04
N SER A 32 -19.68 15.18 13.84
CA SER A 32 -20.51 16.40 13.97
C SER A 32 -21.63 16.47 12.94
N MET A 33 -21.45 15.83 11.77
CA MET A 33 -22.45 15.72 10.71
C MET A 33 -23.38 14.50 10.90
N GLY A 34 -23.27 13.79 12.03
CA GLY A 34 -24.11 12.64 12.37
C GLY A 34 -23.61 11.29 11.84
N TRP A 35 -22.41 11.23 11.24
CA TRP A 35 -21.78 9.96 10.90
C TRP A 35 -21.30 9.23 12.16
N GLN A 36 -21.46 7.91 12.18
CA GLN A 36 -21.06 7.05 13.28
C GLN A 36 -19.99 6.08 12.82
N GLU A 37 -19.03 5.80 13.70
CA GLU A 37 -17.95 4.86 13.41
C GLU A 37 -18.50 3.48 13.06
N GLY A 38 -17.90 2.84 12.04
CA GLY A 38 -18.36 1.56 11.52
C GLY A 38 -19.61 1.62 10.64
N SER A 39 -20.24 2.79 10.48
CA SER A 39 -21.40 2.98 9.59
C SER A 39 -20.99 3.50 8.22
N GLY A 40 -21.66 3.04 7.17
CA GLY A 40 -21.49 3.56 5.82
C GLY A 40 -21.98 5.00 5.70
N LEU A 41 -21.47 5.74 4.71
CA LEU A 41 -21.96 7.07 4.38
C LEU A 41 -23.23 7.02 3.51
N GLY A 42 -23.97 8.12 3.43
CA GLY A 42 -25.19 8.26 2.62
C GLY A 42 -26.48 8.21 3.43
N LYS A 43 -27.61 8.48 2.77
CA LYS A 43 -28.91 8.70 3.45
C LYS A 43 -29.38 7.52 4.32
N ASP A 44 -29.10 6.30 3.88
CA ASP A 44 -29.49 5.06 4.57
C ASP A 44 -28.27 4.35 5.20
N GLY A 45 -27.09 4.99 5.21
CA GLY A 45 -25.85 4.37 5.66
C GLY A 45 -25.35 3.20 4.80
N SER A 46 -25.84 3.10 3.56
CA SER A 46 -25.53 2.00 2.61
C SER A 46 -24.22 2.16 1.86
N GLY A 47 -23.51 3.27 2.08
CA GLY A 47 -22.18 3.49 1.53
C GLY A 47 -21.16 2.49 2.08
N MET A 48 -20.06 2.33 1.35
CA MET A 48 -18.99 1.42 1.73
C MET A 48 -18.30 1.88 3.02
N VAL A 49 -18.11 0.97 3.96
CA VAL A 49 -17.50 1.24 5.28
C VAL A 49 -15.98 1.22 5.19
N GLU A 50 -15.43 0.23 4.48
CA GLU A 50 -13.99 0.07 4.30
C GLU A 50 -13.52 0.77 3.02
N PRO A 51 -12.34 1.38 3.01
CA PRO A 51 -11.81 2.00 1.80
C PRO A 51 -11.47 0.96 0.72
N VAL A 52 -11.53 1.36 -0.56
CA VAL A 52 -11.13 0.49 -1.67
C VAL A 52 -9.61 0.30 -1.63
N GLN A 53 -9.16 -0.96 -1.69
CA GLN A 53 -7.74 -1.27 -1.75
C GLN A 53 -7.22 -1.09 -3.19
N ALA A 54 -6.19 -0.27 -3.34
CA ALA A 54 -5.44 -0.18 -4.59
C ALA A 54 -4.28 -1.19 -4.54
N GLN A 55 -4.16 -2.03 -5.57
CA GLN A 55 -2.98 -2.87 -5.75
C GLN A 55 -1.89 -2.07 -6.46
N ALA A 56 -0.76 -1.88 -5.79
CA ALA A 56 0.39 -1.20 -6.40
C ALA A 56 1.04 -2.12 -7.44
N MET A 57 1.31 -1.57 -8.63
CA MET A 57 2.06 -2.22 -9.70
C MET A 57 3.37 -1.48 -9.93
N ASP A 58 4.41 -2.19 -10.35
CA ASP A 58 5.65 -1.53 -10.76
C ASP A 58 5.40 -0.58 -11.92
N SER A 59 6.11 0.55 -11.97
CA SER A 59 5.82 1.71 -12.84
C SER A 59 5.83 1.43 -14.36
N ARG A 60 6.21 0.21 -14.77
CA ARG A 60 6.25 -0.26 -16.17
C ARG A 60 5.68 -1.67 -16.35
N ALA A 61 5.00 -2.18 -15.34
CA ALA A 61 4.39 -3.50 -15.40
C ALA A 61 3.21 -3.47 -16.39
N GLY A 62 3.12 -4.47 -17.26
CA GLY A 62 2.00 -4.59 -18.20
C GLY A 62 0.72 -5.01 -17.50
N LEU A 63 -0.45 -4.71 -18.07
CA LEU A 63 -1.71 -5.21 -17.54
C LEU A 63 -1.68 -6.75 -17.47
N GLY A 64 -2.02 -7.32 -16.30
CA GLY A 64 -1.93 -8.75 -16.02
C GLY A 64 -0.57 -9.23 -15.50
N SER A 65 0.43 -8.36 -15.37
CA SER A 65 1.66 -8.71 -14.63
C SER A 65 1.35 -8.84 -13.15
N HIS A 66 1.74 -9.95 -12.55
CA HIS A 66 1.61 -10.17 -11.11
C HIS A 66 2.92 -9.79 -10.43
N GLN A 67 2.85 -9.27 -9.20
CA GLN A 67 4.05 -9.07 -8.39
C GLN A 67 4.75 -10.42 -8.20
N LYS A 68 5.97 -10.53 -8.74
CA LYS A 68 6.72 -11.76 -8.74
C LYS A 68 7.18 -12.07 -7.31
N LYS A 69 6.56 -13.06 -6.66
CA LYS A 69 7.07 -13.62 -5.41
C LYS A 69 8.20 -14.58 -5.75
N LEU A 70 9.37 -14.01 -6.08
CA LEU A 70 10.59 -14.80 -6.19
C LEU A 70 10.93 -15.38 -4.81
N ASP A 71 11.30 -16.65 -4.76
CA ASP A 71 11.97 -17.19 -3.58
C ASP A 71 13.21 -16.33 -3.29
N PRO A 72 13.46 -15.88 -2.05
CA PRO A 72 14.60 -15.03 -1.71
C PRO A 72 15.97 -15.60 -2.14
N GLY A 73 16.08 -16.93 -2.27
CA GLY A 73 17.29 -17.61 -2.76
C GLY A 73 17.51 -17.52 -4.28
N LEU A 74 16.48 -17.19 -5.06
CA LEU A 74 16.53 -17.07 -6.52
C LEU A 74 16.60 -15.61 -6.99
N GLU A 75 16.59 -14.65 -6.05
CA GLU A 75 16.78 -13.25 -6.35
C GLU A 75 18.22 -13.00 -6.85
N VAL A 76 18.33 -12.18 -7.90
CA VAL A 76 19.62 -11.83 -8.50
C VAL A 76 20.28 -10.78 -7.64
N GLN A 77 21.44 -11.10 -7.08
CA GLN A 77 22.19 -10.20 -6.22
C GLN A 77 23.28 -9.47 -7.02
N PRO A 78 23.59 -8.20 -6.69
CA PRO A 78 24.75 -7.51 -7.26
C PRO A 78 26.04 -8.29 -6.91
N GLY A 79 26.69 -8.88 -7.92
CA GLY A 79 27.89 -9.72 -7.74
C GLY A 79 27.72 -11.19 -8.15
N ASP A 80 26.51 -11.62 -8.50
CA ASP A 80 26.29 -12.96 -9.07
C ASP A 80 27.05 -13.13 -10.39
N SER A 81 27.75 -14.27 -10.53
CA SER A 81 28.37 -14.65 -11.81
C SER A 81 27.29 -14.83 -12.88
N TYR A 82 27.64 -14.54 -14.13
CA TYR A 82 26.72 -14.66 -15.27
C TYR A 82 26.04 -16.03 -15.34
N ARG A 83 26.77 -17.12 -15.07
CA ARG A 83 26.21 -18.47 -15.05
C ARG A 83 25.11 -18.62 -13.99
N THR A 84 25.35 -18.12 -12.79
CA THR A 84 24.40 -18.13 -11.68
C THR A 84 23.16 -17.32 -12.01
N LEU A 85 23.32 -16.15 -12.63
CA LEU A 85 22.22 -15.29 -13.03
C LEU A 85 21.31 -15.97 -14.05
N ILE A 86 21.88 -16.62 -15.08
CA ILE A 86 21.09 -17.35 -16.08
C ILE A 86 20.38 -18.54 -15.44
N GLN A 87 21.03 -19.30 -14.57
CA GLN A 87 20.42 -20.41 -13.84
C GLN A 87 19.26 -19.95 -12.94
N LYS A 88 19.46 -18.90 -12.13
CA LYS A 88 18.42 -18.31 -11.27
C LYS A 88 17.22 -17.84 -12.09
N LYS A 89 17.44 -17.09 -13.18
CA LYS A 89 16.36 -16.61 -14.06
C LYS A 89 15.61 -17.76 -14.73
N ALA A 90 16.32 -18.78 -15.20
CA ALA A 90 15.71 -19.94 -15.83
C ALA A 90 14.83 -20.71 -14.84
N LEU A 91 15.33 -20.98 -13.64
CA LEU A 91 14.58 -21.66 -12.57
C LEU A 91 13.35 -20.86 -12.15
N ALA A 92 13.50 -19.55 -11.93
CA ALA A 92 12.39 -18.67 -11.57
C ALA A 92 11.26 -18.66 -12.62
N ARG A 93 11.60 -18.72 -13.92
CA ARG A 93 10.58 -18.80 -14.98
C ARG A 93 9.88 -20.16 -15.03
N PHE A 94 10.61 -21.25 -14.78
CA PHE A 94 10.02 -22.59 -14.76
C PHE A 94 9.00 -22.74 -13.63
N GLN A 95 9.32 -22.24 -12.43
CA GLN A 95 8.41 -22.25 -11.29
C GLN A 95 7.16 -21.41 -11.50
N GLU A 96 7.21 -20.32 -12.28
CA GLU A 96 6.03 -19.53 -12.62
C GLU A 96 5.05 -20.26 -13.56
N MET A 97 5.52 -21.25 -14.31
CA MET A 97 4.72 -21.95 -15.33
C MET A 97 4.15 -23.29 -14.85
N SER A 98 4.57 -23.78 -13.68
CA SER A 98 4.09 -25.03 -13.08
C SER A 98 3.07 -24.77 -11.98
#